data_AF-X1F6C2-F1
#
_entry.id   AF-X1F6C2-F1
#
_cell.length_a   1.000
_cell.length_b   1.000
_cell.length_c   1.000
_cell.angle_alpha   90.00
_cell.angle_beta   90.00
_cell.angle_gamma   90.00
#
_symmetry.space_group_name_H-M   'P 1'
#
loop_
_entity.id
_entity.type
_entity.pdbx_description
1 polymer ?
#
loop_
_entity_poly.entity_id
_entity_poly.type
_entity_poly.pdbx_seq_one_letter_code
_entity_poly.pdbx_strand_id
1 'polypeptide(L)'
;MTSGQLCVVVKRAISKVIADFQSDPERFWNERDMHWSLFYYLKQVQVCEEAYPTQLIRAEFPTLKVFNGKKPARGHYDLVLLDAKSYFKPEVQNMKAQAPWKEYLELVQIAVAIEVKLWLNRLRPENMAERADWDIKKLTDTPNNVKNAYFLNFVQLDFNSEYMRDYYRQLREYLGEKKGQHPELHILCVPSDSQFQINTDNWL
;
A
#
# COMPACT_ATOMS: atom_id res chain seq x y z
N MET A 1 17.50 6.99 10.41
CA MET A 1 16.22 6.46 10.89
C MET A 1 16.30 4.93 11.04
N THR A 2 15.87 4.35 12.16
CA THR A 2 15.73 2.89 12.34
C THR A 2 14.45 2.37 11.66
N SER A 3 14.35 1.06 11.40
CA SER A 3 13.14 0.45 10.83
C SER A 3 11.87 0.81 11.62
N GLY A 4 11.96 0.81 12.96
CA GLY A 4 10.83 1.16 13.83
C GLY A 4 10.37 2.62 13.69
N GLN A 5 11.29 3.57 13.56
CA GLN A 5 10.95 4.99 13.35
C GLN A 5 10.25 5.21 11.99
N LEU A 6 10.67 4.50 10.95
CA LEU A 6 10.06 4.59 9.62
C LEU A 6 8.61 4.13 9.64
N CYS A 7 8.31 3.01 10.31
CA CYS A 7 6.93 2.51 10.45
C CYS A 7 6.03 3.50 11.20
N VAL A 8 6.53 4.19 12.22
CA VAL A 8 5.77 5.22 12.93
C VAL A 8 5.40 6.37 12.00
N VAL A 9 6.34 6.85 11.17
CA VAL A 9 6.08 7.93 10.22
C VAL A 9 5.09 7.51 9.14
N VAL A 10 5.25 6.31 8.59
CA VAL A 10 4.30 5.75 7.61
C VAL A 10 2.90 5.65 8.20
N LYS A 11 2.76 5.11 9.41
CA LYS A 11 1.47 5.03 10.09
C LYS A 11 0.86 6.42 10.33
N ARG A 12 1.65 7.42 10.71
CA ARG A 12 1.16 8.81 10.84
C ARG A 12 0.66 9.40 9.53
N ALA A 13 1.36 9.16 8.42
CA ALA A 13 0.92 9.59 7.10
C ALA A 13 -0.37 8.88 6.68
N ILE A 14 -0.46 7.57 6.91
CA ILE A 14 -1.68 6.78 6.68
C ILE A 14 -2.84 7.34 7.52
N SER A 15 -2.64 7.62 8.81
CA SER A 15 -3.68 8.21 9.66
C SER A 15 -4.22 9.54 9.13
N LYS A 16 -3.39 10.38 8.50
CA LYS A 16 -3.85 11.61 7.85
C LYS A 16 -4.73 11.31 6.64
N VAL A 17 -4.35 10.34 5.80
CA VAL A 17 -5.19 9.91 4.67
C VAL A 17 -6.53 9.34 5.14
N ILE A 18 -6.51 8.53 6.21
CA ILE A 18 -7.73 8.00 6.84
C ILE A 18 -8.64 9.14 7.29
N ALA A 19 -8.09 10.12 8.03
CA ALA A 19 -8.85 11.25 8.53
C ALA A 19 -9.48 12.06 7.39
N ASP A 20 -8.71 12.36 6.34
CA ASP A 20 -9.21 13.04 5.14
C ASP A 20 -10.35 12.24 4.49
N PHE A 21 -10.13 10.94 4.26
CA PHE A 21 -11.12 10.08 3.59
C PHE A 21 -12.43 9.97 4.38
N GLN A 22 -12.37 9.86 5.70
CA GLN A 22 -13.58 9.79 6.52
C GLN A 22 -14.26 11.15 6.67
N SER A 23 -13.53 12.26 6.52
CA SER A 23 -14.10 13.61 6.56
C SER A 23 -14.77 14.03 5.25
N ASP A 24 -14.18 13.66 4.11
CA ASP A 24 -14.64 14.01 2.76
C ASP A 24 -14.25 12.87 1.78
N PRO A 25 -15.01 11.76 1.77
CA PRO A 25 -14.72 10.62 0.91
C PRO A 25 -14.88 10.95 -0.58
N GLU A 26 -15.75 11.92 -0.92
CA GLU A 26 -16.02 12.32 -2.31
C GLU A 26 -14.82 13.04 -2.96
N ARG A 27 -13.89 13.57 -2.18
CA ARG A 27 -12.61 14.08 -2.68
C ARG A 27 -11.76 12.99 -3.36
N PHE A 28 -11.95 11.72 -3.01
CA PHE A 28 -11.15 10.61 -3.52
C PHE A 28 -11.91 9.86 -4.62
N TRP A 29 -11.73 10.28 -5.87
CA TRP A 29 -12.48 9.75 -7.01
C TRP A 29 -11.96 8.38 -7.45
N ASN A 30 -10.68 8.13 -7.23
CA ASN A 30 -9.99 6.91 -7.61
C ASN A 30 -8.78 6.61 -6.70
N GLU A 31 -8.19 5.43 -6.87
CA GLU A 31 -7.03 4.97 -6.09
C GLU A 31 -5.83 5.95 -6.19
N ARG A 32 -5.63 6.59 -7.34
CA ARG A 32 -4.53 7.54 -7.55
C ARG A 32 -4.61 8.76 -6.64
N ASP A 33 -5.81 9.22 -6.28
CA ASP A 33 -5.99 10.38 -5.39
C ASP A 33 -5.52 10.04 -3.96
N MET A 34 -5.76 8.80 -3.54
CA MET A 34 -5.24 8.25 -2.28
C MET A 34 -3.71 8.13 -2.33
N HIS A 35 -3.17 7.62 -3.44
CA HIS A 35 -1.72 7.45 -3.62
C HIS A 35 -1.00 8.80 -3.49
N TRP A 36 -1.52 9.84 -4.16
CA TRP A 36 -0.92 11.18 -4.12
C TRP A 36 -1.06 11.84 -2.75
N SER A 37 -2.17 11.64 -2.06
CA SER A 37 -2.36 12.16 -0.71
C SER A 37 -1.39 11.50 0.28
N LEU A 38 -1.22 10.18 0.19
CA LEU A 38 -0.22 9.46 0.99
C LEU A 38 1.20 9.94 0.68
N PHE A 39 1.56 10.08 -0.59
CA PHE A 39 2.85 10.61 -1.02
C PHE A 39 3.10 12.02 -0.48
N TYR A 40 2.10 12.91 -0.55
CA TYR A 40 2.16 14.26 -0.01
C TYR A 40 2.41 14.25 1.50
N TYR A 41 1.67 13.44 2.26
CA TYR A 41 1.85 13.36 3.70
C TYR A 41 3.19 12.74 4.10
N LEU A 42 3.68 11.74 3.38
CA LEU A 42 5.01 11.19 3.60
C LEU A 42 6.10 12.25 3.34
N LYS A 43 5.93 13.13 2.35
CA LYS A 43 6.84 14.27 2.17
C LYS A 43 6.76 15.28 3.31
N GLN A 44 5.56 15.60 3.78
CA GLN A 44 5.33 16.64 4.78
C GLN A 44 5.72 16.25 6.20
N VAL A 45 5.55 14.98 6.58
CA VAL A 45 5.86 14.50 7.95
C VAL A 45 7.37 14.54 8.22
N GLN A 46 8.17 15.11 7.32
CA GLN A 46 9.62 15.14 7.37
C GLN A 46 10.11 13.75 7.73
N VAL A 47 9.94 12.81 6.79
CA VAL A 47 10.54 11.47 6.88
C VAL A 47 12.06 11.55 7.14
N CYS A 48 12.70 12.73 7.22
CA CYS A 48 13.82 12.99 8.13
C CYS A 48 14.01 14.47 8.53
N GLU A 49 14.70 14.68 9.67
CA GLU A 49 15.59 15.82 9.88
C GLU A 49 16.51 15.95 8.66
N GLU A 50 16.32 17.00 7.85
CA GLU A 50 17.23 17.63 6.87
C GLU A 50 18.15 16.79 5.95
N ALA A 51 18.07 15.46 5.87
CA ALA A 51 19.06 14.67 5.11
C ALA A 51 18.51 13.53 4.22
N TYR A 52 17.18 13.33 4.10
CA TYR A 52 16.66 12.27 3.24
C TYR A 52 15.78 12.85 2.15
N PRO A 53 16.28 12.93 0.91
CA PRO A 53 15.52 13.48 -0.19
C PRO A 53 14.32 12.57 -0.49
N THR A 54 13.25 13.18 -1.00
CA THR A 54 12.08 12.51 -1.60
C THR A 54 12.46 11.45 -2.65
N GLN A 55 13.73 11.41 -3.05
CA GLN A 55 14.38 10.39 -3.86
C GLN A 55 14.34 8.97 -3.27
N LEU A 56 13.93 8.72 -2.03
CA LEU A 56 13.72 7.34 -1.54
C LEU A 56 12.28 6.83 -1.74
N ILE A 57 11.35 7.74 -2.00
CA ILE A 57 9.96 7.41 -2.24
C ILE A 57 9.79 7.17 -3.75
N ARG A 58 9.19 6.05 -4.12
CA ARG A 58 8.91 5.70 -5.52
C ARG A 58 7.46 5.28 -5.63
N ALA A 59 6.77 5.80 -6.64
CA ALA A 59 5.47 5.31 -7.05
C ALA A 59 5.63 4.31 -8.20
N GLU A 60 4.66 3.41 -8.38
CA GLU A 60 4.64 2.40 -9.46
C GLU A 60 5.95 1.61 -9.53
N PHE A 61 6.46 1.17 -8.38
CA PHE A 61 7.78 0.57 -8.30
C PHE A 61 7.72 -0.93 -8.60
N PRO A 62 8.53 -1.45 -9.55
CA PRO A 62 8.39 -2.84 -9.99
C PRO A 62 8.82 -3.86 -8.93
N THR A 63 8.14 -5.00 -8.91
CA THR A 63 8.48 -6.15 -8.06
C THR A 63 9.76 -6.84 -8.56
N LEU A 64 10.57 -7.40 -7.65
CA LEU A 64 11.73 -8.21 -8.03
C LEU A 64 11.30 -9.56 -8.65
N LYS A 65 10.17 -10.13 -8.22
CA LYS A 65 9.57 -11.29 -8.88
C LYS A 65 8.97 -10.93 -10.23
N VAL A 66 9.16 -11.83 -11.20
CA VAL A 66 8.35 -11.89 -12.42
C VAL A 66 7.25 -12.92 -12.18
N PHE A 67 6.00 -12.52 -12.37
CA PHE A 67 4.86 -13.40 -12.17
C PHE A 67 4.52 -14.12 -13.48
N ASN A 68 4.31 -15.44 -13.39
CA ASN A 68 3.94 -16.26 -14.54
C ASN A 68 2.52 -15.93 -15.01
N GLY A 69 2.30 -15.95 -16.32
CA GLY A 69 1.00 -15.72 -16.96
C GLY A 69 1.13 -15.83 -18.48
N LYS A 70 0.06 -15.49 -19.23
CA LYS A 70 0.08 -15.48 -20.71
C LYS A 70 1.21 -14.59 -21.27
N LYS A 71 1.58 -13.54 -20.54
CA LYS A 71 2.78 -12.72 -20.75
C LYS A 71 3.44 -12.51 -19.39
N PRO A 72 4.53 -13.23 -19.07
CA PRO A 72 5.23 -13.05 -17.82
C PRO A 72 5.65 -11.59 -17.64
N ALA A 73 5.27 -10.98 -16.53
CA ALA A 73 5.50 -9.58 -16.26
C ALA A 73 5.78 -9.33 -14.78
N ARG A 74 6.44 -8.21 -14.49
CA ARG A 74 6.59 -7.71 -13.12
C ARG A 74 5.27 -7.11 -12.67
N GLY A 75 4.96 -7.29 -11.39
CA GLY A 75 3.98 -6.43 -10.73
C GLY A 75 4.59 -5.06 -10.46
N HIS A 76 3.76 -4.12 -10.00
CA HIS A 76 4.20 -2.85 -9.46
C HIS A 76 3.51 -2.61 -8.13
N TYR A 77 4.25 -1.98 -7.21
CA TYR A 77 3.72 -1.43 -5.98
C TYR A 77 3.26 0.00 -6.22
N ASP A 78 2.11 0.37 -5.66
CA ASP A 78 1.62 1.74 -5.71
C ASP A 78 2.63 2.73 -5.11
N LEU A 79 3.22 2.36 -3.98
CA LEU A 79 4.26 3.15 -3.32
C LEU A 79 5.29 2.27 -2.61
N VAL A 80 6.57 2.63 -2.73
CA VAL A 80 7.64 2.07 -1.89
C VAL A 80 8.50 3.16 -1.27
N LEU A 81 9.05 2.84 -0.10
CA LEU A 81 10.16 3.57 0.50
C LEU A 81 11.38 2.65 0.49
N LEU A 82 12.42 3.07 -0.22
CA LEU A 82 13.66 2.32 -0.33
C LEU A 82 14.49 2.44 0.94
N ASP A 83 15.19 1.36 1.29
CA ASP A 83 16.17 1.36 2.36
C ASP A 83 17.36 2.24 1.95
N ALA A 84 17.60 3.30 2.72
CA ALA A 84 18.62 4.29 2.41
C ALA A 84 20.03 3.69 2.33
N LYS A 85 20.37 2.70 3.17
CA LYS A 85 21.70 2.09 3.15
C LYS A 85 21.93 1.35 1.85
N SER A 86 20.92 0.67 1.33
CA SER A 86 21.01 0.01 0.02
C SER A 86 21.03 1.02 -1.14
N TYR A 87 20.20 2.07 -1.06
CA TYR A 87 20.07 3.06 -2.12
C TYR A 87 21.34 3.88 -2.32
N PHE A 88 21.97 4.36 -1.24
CA PHE A 88 23.16 5.21 -1.31
C PHE A 88 24.47 4.46 -1.50
N LYS A 89 24.42 3.15 -1.78
CA LYS A 89 25.63 2.41 -2.17
C LYS A 89 26.22 2.95 -3.47
N PRO A 90 27.56 3.01 -3.62
CA PRO A 90 28.19 3.48 -4.84
C PRO A 90 27.71 2.75 -6.09
N GLU A 91 27.47 1.44 -6.01
CA GLU A 91 27.01 0.65 -7.15
C GLU A 91 25.67 1.14 -7.67
N VAL A 92 24.73 1.46 -6.77
CA VAL A 92 23.39 1.97 -7.11
C VAL A 92 23.45 3.42 -7.60
N GLN A 93 24.20 4.27 -6.92
CA GLN A 93 24.29 5.70 -7.27
C GLN A 93 25.01 5.95 -8.60
N ASN A 94 25.91 5.04 -9.00
CA ASN A 94 26.61 5.11 -10.28
C ASN A 94 25.84 4.41 -11.42
N MET A 95 24.67 3.82 -11.16
CA MET A 95 23.86 3.23 -12.22
C MET A 95 23.33 4.30 -13.16
N LYS A 96 23.43 4.04 -14.47
CA LYS A 96 22.78 4.88 -15.47
C LYS A 96 21.27 4.78 -15.33
N ALA A 97 20.57 5.88 -15.62
CA ALA A 97 19.11 5.91 -15.57
C ALA A 97 18.44 4.87 -16.49
N GLN A 98 19.11 4.41 -17.55
CA GLN A 98 18.59 3.38 -18.47
C GLN A 98 18.99 1.95 -18.08
N ALA A 99 19.64 1.74 -16.93
CA ALA A 99 20.05 0.41 -16.52
C ALA A 99 18.82 -0.52 -16.37
N PRO A 100 18.94 -1.81 -16.74
CA PRO A 100 17.83 -2.74 -16.64
C PRO A 100 17.29 -2.84 -15.22
N TRP A 101 15.95 -2.88 -15.08
CA TRP A 101 15.29 -3.02 -13.78
C TRP A 101 15.80 -4.21 -12.97
N LYS A 102 16.12 -5.33 -13.62
CA LYS A 102 16.62 -6.53 -12.94
C LYS A 102 17.85 -6.23 -12.09
N GLU A 103 18.84 -5.55 -12.67
CA GLU A 103 20.09 -5.21 -12.00
C GLU A 103 19.85 -4.22 -10.86
N TYR A 104 19.00 -3.21 -11.09
CA TYR A 104 18.70 -2.22 -10.06
C TYR A 104 17.96 -2.84 -8.85
N LEU A 105 16.96 -3.69 -9.11
CA LEU A 105 16.14 -4.31 -8.08
C LEU A 105 16.90 -5.33 -7.22
N GLU A 106 17.95 -5.95 -7.74
CA GLU A 106 18.83 -6.85 -6.97
C GLU A 106 19.73 -6.09 -5.97
N LEU A 107 19.98 -4.80 -6.21
CA LEU A 107 20.87 -3.98 -5.38
C LEU A 107 20.16 -3.16 -4.30
N VAL A 108 18.89 -2.81 -4.52
CA VAL A 108 18.09 -2.03 -3.57
C VAL A 108 17.23 -2.92 -2.68
N GLN A 109 17.03 -2.50 -1.44
CA GLN A 109 16.10 -3.13 -0.51
C GLN A 109 14.86 -2.26 -0.32
N ILE A 110 13.70 -2.88 -0.23
CA ILE A 110 12.44 -2.20 0.03
C ILE A 110 12.20 -2.21 1.54
N ALA A 111 12.28 -1.04 2.17
CA ALA A 111 12.02 -0.91 3.61
C ALA A 111 10.51 -0.95 3.89
N VAL A 112 9.71 -0.34 3.01
CA VAL A 112 8.25 -0.33 3.08
C VAL A 112 7.67 -0.47 1.68
N ALA A 113 6.69 -1.35 1.50
CA ALA A 113 5.82 -1.38 0.32
C ALA A 113 4.37 -1.16 0.74
N ILE A 114 3.64 -0.41 -0.08
CA ILE A 114 2.24 -0.03 0.17
C ILE A 114 1.45 -0.29 -1.11
N GLU A 115 0.32 -0.96 -0.95
CA GLU A 115 -0.74 -1.09 -1.96
C GLU A 115 -1.99 -0.43 -1.40
N VAL A 116 -2.71 0.29 -2.24
CA VAL A 116 -3.96 0.97 -1.90
C VAL A 116 -5.07 0.46 -2.81
N LYS A 117 -6.25 0.26 -2.22
CA LYS A 117 -7.46 -0.12 -2.93
C LYS A 117 -8.61 0.77 -2.55
N LEU A 118 -9.39 1.17 -3.55
CA LEU A 118 -10.63 1.91 -3.37
C LEU A 118 -11.80 1.05 -3.83
N TRP A 119 -12.67 0.72 -2.88
CA TRP A 119 -13.86 -0.10 -3.08
C TRP A 119 -15.07 0.80 -3.27
N LEU A 120 -15.66 0.78 -4.46
CA LEU A 120 -16.78 1.65 -4.86
C LEU A 120 -18.06 0.83 -5.09
N ASN A 121 -19.22 1.48 -4.96
CA ASN A 121 -20.55 0.88 -5.23
C ASN A 121 -20.67 0.14 -6.57
N ARG A 122 -19.96 0.60 -7.60
CA ARG A 122 -19.97 0.01 -8.94
C ARG A 122 -19.16 -1.27 -9.07
N LEU A 123 -18.35 -1.61 -8.06
CA LEU A 123 -17.53 -2.81 -8.07
C LEU A 123 -18.34 -3.99 -7.55
N ARG A 124 -18.26 -5.11 -8.26
CA ARG A 124 -18.97 -6.32 -7.89
C ARG A 124 -18.20 -7.13 -6.85
N PRO A 125 -18.87 -7.67 -5.82
CA PRO A 125 -18.23 -8.51 -4.79
C PRO A 125 -17.53 -9.74 -5.38
N GLU A 126 -18.03 -10.29 -6.50
CA GLU A 126 -17.44 -11.51 -7.09
C GLU A 126 -15.95 -11.35 -7.46
N ASN A 127 -15.52 -10.13 -7.81
CA ASN A 127 -14.13 -9.84 -8.20
C ASN A 127 -13.26 -9.39 -7.02
N MET A 128 -13.81 -9.36 -5.81
CA MET A 128 -13.13 -8.87 -4.62
C MET A 128 -11.87 -9.68 -4.32
N ALA A 129 -11.99 -11.01 -4.31
CA ALA A 129 -10.88 -11.90 -4.00
C ALA A 129 -9.74 -11.75 -5.00
N GLU A 130 -10.03 -11.77 -6.31
CA GLU A 130 -9.02 -11.61 -7.35
C GLU A 130 -8.25 -10.29 -7.21
N ARG A 131 -8.97 -9.18 -6.96
CA ARG A 131 -8.36 -7.86 -6.80
C ARG A 131 -7.43 -7.79 -5.59
N ALA A 132 -7.85 -8.34 -4.46
CA ALA A 132 -7.08 -8.30 -3.22
C ALA A 132 -5.92 -9.31 -3.23
N ASP A 133 -6.14 -10.53 -3.72
CA ASP A 133 -5.14 -11.60 -3.76
C ASP A 133 -3.92 -11.21 -4.59
N TRP A 134 -4.12 -10.47 -5.69
CA TRP A 134 -3.00 -10.00 -6.49
C TRP A 134 -2.06 -9.08 -5.71
N ASP A 135 -2.60 -8.12 -4.97
CA ASP A 135 -1.78 -7.17 -4.20
C ASP A 135 -1.15 -7.82 -2.97
N ILE A 136 -1.90 -8.64 -2.26
CA ILE A 136 -1.39 -9.42 -1.13
C ILE A 136 -0.21 -10.27 -1.61
N LYS A 137 -0.37 -10.98 -2.73
CA LYS A 137 0.69 -11.79 -3.32
C LYS A 137 1.93 -10.95 -3.65
N LYS A 138 1.78 -9.76 -4.27
CA LYS A 138 2.93 -8.87 -4.55
C LYS A 138 3.65 -8.47 -3.25
N LEU A 139 2.89 -8.17 -2.20
CA LEU A 139 3.41 -7.70 -0.91
C LEU A 139 4.09 -8.80 -0.08
N THR A 140 3.66 -10.05 -0.21
CA THR A 140 4.11 -11.16 0.66
C THR A 140 5.03 -12.16 -0.03
N ASP A 141 5.22 -12.09 -1.36
CA ASP A 141 6.10 -13.01 -2.08
C ASP A 141 7.56 -12.90 -1.62
N THR A 142 8.15 -14.01 -1.15
CA THR A 142 9.51 -14.03 -0.56
C THR A 142 10.59 -13.40 -1.45
N PRO A 143 10.68 -13.70 -2.77
CA PRO A 143 11.56 -13.00 -3.70
C PRO A 143 11.51 -11.47 -3.67
N ASN A 144 10.40 -10.85 -3.30
CA ASN A 144 10.31 -9.38 -3.27
C ASN A 144 10.97 -8.75 -2.03
N ASN A 145 11.21 -9.55 -0.98
CA ASN A 145 11.97 -9.16 0.22
C ASN A 145 11.55 -7.81 0.82
N VAL A 146 10.24 -7.58 0.92
CA VAL A 146 9.65 -6.37 1.53
C VAL A 146 9.74 -6.50 3.05
N LYS A 147 10.38 -5.54 3.73
CA LYS A 147 10.53 -5.58 5.20
C LYS A 147 9.24 -5.26 5.95
N ASN A 148 8.47 -4.28 5.47
CA ASN A 148 7.19 -3.89 6.05
C ASN A 148 6.18 -3.68 4.92
N ALA A 149 5.11 -4.45 4.92
CA ALA A 149 4.08 -4.39 3.89
C ALA A 149 2.79 -3.80 4.46
N TYR A 150 2.17 -2.88 3.72
CA TYR A 150 0.90 -2.26 4.07
C TYR A 150 -0.10 -2.43 2.93
N PHE A 151 -1.27 -2.98 3.23
CA PHE A 151 -2.37 -3.10 2.29
C PHE A 151 -3.56 -2.29 2.78
N LEU A 152 -3.82 -1.16 2.11
CA LEU A 152 -4.76 -0.13 2.56
C LEU A 152 -6.05 -0.18 1.74
N ASN A 153 -7.15 -0.62 2.36
CA ASN A 153 -8.44 -0.75 1.71
C ASN A 153 -9.37 0.37 2.18
N PHE A 154 -9.70 1.30 1.29
CA PHE A 154 -10.66 2.38 1.53
C PHE A 154 -11.99 2.02 0.87
N VAL A 155 -13.08 2.12 1.62
CA VAL A 155 -14.39 1.58 1.22
C VAL A 155 -15.44 2.70 1.16
N GLN A 156 -15.76 3.09 -0.06
CA GLN A 156 -16.74 4.13 -0.37
C GLN A 156 -17.99 3.48 -0.96
N LEU A 157 -18.86 3.02 -0.06
CA LEU A 157 -20.11 2.36 -0.39
C LEU A 157 -21.31 3.15 0.15
N ASP A 158 -22.49 2.90 -0.41
CA ASP A 158 -23.76 3.40 0.14
C ASP A 158 -24.22 2.52 1.32
N PHE A 159 -23.79 2.88 2.53
CA PHE A 159 -24.11 2.12 3.74
C PHE A 159 -25.60 2.17 4.17
N ASN A 160 -26.44 2.94 3.48
CA ASN A 160 -27.90 2.84 3.65
C ASN A 160 -28.47 1.57 3.01
N SER A 161 -27.78 1.02 2.00
CA SER A 161 -28.15 -0.22 1.33
C SER A 161 -27.67 -1.43 2.13
N GLU A 162 -28.60 -2.33 2.49
CA GLU A 162 -28.29 -3.60 3.15
C GLU A 162 -27.28 -4.44 2.35
N TYR A 163 -27.47 -4.50 1.03
CA TYR A 163 -26.56 -5.18 0.13
C TYR A 163 -25.11 -4.65 0.23
N MET A 164 -24.94 -3.33 0.29
CA MET A 164 -23.60 -2.72 0.40
C MET A 164 -22.98 -2.90 1.78
N ARG A 165 -23.80 -2.93 2.84
CA ARG A 165 -23.34 -3.29 4.20
C ARG A 165 -22.84 -4.73 4.26
N ASP A 166 -23.55 -5.66 3.61
CA ASP A 166 -23.12 -7.05 3.53
C ASP A 166 -21.85 -7.20 2.70
N TYR A 167 -21.70 -6.42 1.62
CA TYR A 167 -20.45 -6.38 0.86
C TYR A 167 -19.27 -5.93 1.75
N TYR A 168 -19.40 -4.83 2.50
CA TYR A 168 -18.34 -4.42 3.42
C TYR A 168 -18.00 -5.51 4.45
N ARG A 169 -19.00 -6.20 5.00
CA ARG A 169 -18.79 -7.29 5.96
C ARG A 169 -17.98 -8.43 5.32
N GLN A 170 -18.38 -8.89 4.14
CA GLN A 170 -17.66 -9.93 3.39
C GLN A 170 -16.23 -9.53 3.06
N LEU A 171 -16.01 -8.27 2.67
CA LEU A 171 -14.66 -7.74 2.42
C LEU A 171 -13.81 -7.76 3.70
N ARG A 172 -14.36 -7.29 4.83
CA ARG A 172 -13.63 -7.24 6.10
C ARG A 172 -13.30 -8.65 6.59
N GLU A 173 -14.23 -9.59 6.51
CA GLU A 173 -14.02 -11.00 6.87
C GLU A 173 -12.92 -11.62 6.00
N TYR A 174 -13.02 -11.49 4.68
CA TYR A 174 -12.02 -12.00 3.75
C TYR A 174 -10.62 -11.40 4.02
N LEU A 175 -10.52 -10.09 4.21
CA LEU A 175 -9.24 -9.45 4.55
C LEU A 175 -8.71 -9.90 5.92
N GLY A 176 -9.59 -10.20 6.88
CA GLY A 176 -9.22 -10.76 8.18
C GLY A 176 -8.65 -12.17 8.06
N GLU A 177 -9.23 -13.03 7.21
CA GLU A 177 -8.66 -14.34 6.90
C GLU A 177 -7.26 -14.21 6.27
N LYS A 178 -7.09 -13.27 5.34
CA LYS A 178 -5.79 -12.98 4.72
C LYS A 178 -4.75 -12.48 5.72
N LYS A 179 -5.17 -11.65 6.69
CA LYS A 179 -4.31 -11.24 7.80
C LYS A 179 -3.87 -12.43 8.64
N GLY A 180 -4.77 -13.38 8.92
CA GLY A 180 -4.43 -14.63 9.62
C GLY A 180 -3.41 -15.49 8.86
N GLN A 181 -3.49 -15.50 7.53
CA GLN A 181 -2.53 -16.21 6.65
C GLN A 181 -1.19 -15.49 6.51
N HIS A 182 -1.18 -14.16 6.62
CA HIS A 182 -0.02 -13.28 6.43
C HIS A 182 0.15 -12.34 7.64
N PRO A 183 0.58 -12.86 8.80
CA PRO A 183 0.63 -12.09 10.05
C PRO A 183 1.57 -10.87 9.98
N GLU A 184 2.58 -10.88 9.11
CA GLU A 184 3.50 -9.77 8.85
C GLU A 184 2.90 -8.64 8.00
N LEU A 185 1.82 -8.91 7.25
CA LEU A 185 1.16 -7.92 6.40
C LEU A 185 0.28 -7.01 7.26
N HIS A 186 0.47 -5.69 7.17
CA HIS A 186 -0.41 -4.73 7.82
C HIS A 186 -1.62 -4.44 6.93
N ILE A 187 -2.80 -4.96 7.29
CA ILE A 187 -4.02 -4.75 6.51
C ILE A 187 -4.91 -3.73 7.21
N LEU A 188 -5.34 -2.72 6.46
CA LEU A 188 -6.27 -1.69 6.89
C LEU A 188 -7.56 -1.81 6.07
N CYS A 189 -8.73 -1.68 6.71
CA CYS A 189 -10.03 -1.65 6.04
C CYS A 189 -10.92 -0.51 6.59
N VAL A 190 -10.98 0.60 5.86
CA VAL A 190 -11.58 1.87 6.30
C VAL A 190 -12.87 2.14 5.55
N PRO A 191 -14.04 2.18 6.22
CA PRO A 191 -15.27 2.66 5.62
C PRO A 191 -15.27 4.19 5.55
N SER A 192 -15.89 4.72 4.49
CA SER A 192 -16.18 6.15 4.33
C SER A 192 -17.14 6.67 5.39
N ASP A 193 -18.10 5.84 5.82
CA ASP A 193 -18.96 6.16 6.96
C ASP A 193 -18.28 5.73 8.27
N SER A 194 -17.87 6.73 9.07
CA SER A 194 -17.23 6.51 10.38
C SER A 194 -18.12 5.76 11.38
N GLN A 195 -19.45 5.75 11.19
CA GLN A 195 -20.38 5.03 12.06
C GLN A 195 -20.37 3.52 11.81
N PHE A 196 -19.85 3.07 10.67
CA PHE A 196 -19.87 1.65 10.25
C PHE A 196 -18.62 0.86 10.67
N GLN A 197 -17.82 1.41 11.61
CA GLN A 197 -16.65 0.73 12.15
C GLN A 197 -17.07 -0.39 13.13
N ILE A 198 -17.05 -1.64 12.63
CA ILE A 198 -17.42 -2.84 13.42
C ILE A 198 -16.46 -3.06 14.61
N ASN A 199 -15.21 -2.59 14.51
CA ASN A 199 -14.23 -2.51 15.60
C ASN A 199 -13.70 -1.08 15.70
N THR A 200 -13.27 -0.66 16.89
CA THR A 200 -12.66 0.65 17.13
C THR A 200 -11.30 0.84 16.44
N ASP A 201 -10.75 -0.21 15.81
CA ASP A 201 -9.54 -0.14 14.99
C ASP A 201 -9.83 -0.51 13.51
N ASN A 202 -9.25 0.30 12.62
CA ASN A 202 -9.27 0.09 11.17
C ASN A 202 -8.25 -0.97 10.74
N TRP A 203 -7.24 -1.27 11.57
CA TRP A 203 -6.30 -2.36 11.34
C TRP A 203 -6.93 -3.71 11.67
N LEU A 204 -6.63 -4.73 10.85
CA LEU A 204 -7.04 -6.13 11.03
C LEU A 204 -5.92 -6.96 11.66
#